data_AF-A0A953CVD9-F1
#
_entry.id   AF-A0A953CVD9-F1
#
_cell.length_a   1.000
_cell.length_b   1.000
_cell.length_c   1.000
_cell.angle_alpha   90.00
_cell.angle_beta   90.00
_cell.angle_gamma   90.00
#
_symmetry.space_group_name_H-M   'P 1'
#
loop_
_entity.id
_entity.type
_entity.pdbx_description
1 polymer ?
#
loop_
_entity_poly.entity_id
_entity_poly.type
_entity_poly.pdbx_seq_one_letter_code
_entity_poly.pdbx_strand_id
1 'polypeptide(L)' 'MKISAFFVAAFFALSLVACGKPTAPESASSENYGTTHEGKPAEGRNELPTEK' A
#
# COMPACT_ATOMS: atom_id res chain seq x y z
N MET A 1 40.55 -11.32 6.38
CA MET A 1 39.43 -10.59 7.02
C MET A 1 38.93 -9.37 6.22
N LYS A 2 39.76 -8.64 5.46
CA LYS A 2 39.29 -7.49 4.64
C LYS A 2 38.45 -7.89 3.43
N ILE A 3 38.79 -9.00 2.77
CA ILE A 3 38.10 -9.45 1.54
C ILE A 3 36.72 -10.04 1.86
N SER A 4 36.58 -10.79 2.96
CA SER A 4 35.29 -11.36 3.36
C SER A 4 34.26 -10.29 3.73
N ALA A 5 34.70 -9.21 4.39
CA ALA A 5 33.84 -8.07 4.70
C ALA A 5 33.30 -7.39 3.43
N PHE A 6 34.12 -7.31 2.38
CA PHE A 6 33.72 -6.78 1.08
C PHE A 6 32.61 -7.61 0.43
N PHE A 7 32.74 -8.94 0.44
CA PHE A 7 31.72 -9.83 -0.11
C PHE A 7 30.41 -9.74 0.67
N VAL A 8 30.46 -9.70 2.00
CA VAL A 8 29.25 -9.56 2.83
C VAL A 8 28.54 -8.24 2.56
N ALA A 9 29.27 -7.14 2.46
CA ALA A 9 28.69 -5.83 2.14
C ALA A 9 28.07 -5.80 0.73
N ALA A 10 28.74 -6.42 -0.25
CA ALA A 10 28.25 -6.50 -1.62
C ALA A 10 26.95 -7.33 -1.73
N PHE A 11 26.90 -8.50 -1.09
CA PHE A 11 25.70 -9.33 -1.07
C PHE A 11 24.53 -8.63 -0.37
N PHE A 12 24.80 -7.95 0.75
CA PHE A 12 23.78 -7.20 1.48
C PHE A 12 23.19 -6.05 0.64
N ALA A 13 24.05 -5.29 -0.04
CA ALA A 13 23.61 -4.23 -0.95
C ALA A 13 22.78 -4.78 -2.12
N LEU A 14 23.17 -5.92 -2.69
CA LEU A 14 22.43 -6.58 -3.76
C LEU A 14 21.03 -7.03 -3.30
N SER A 15 20.91 -7.55 -2.08
CA SER A 15 19.62 -7.99 -1.53
C SER A 15 18.65 -6.83 -1.28
N LEU A 16 19.13 -5.63 -0.94
CA LEU A 16 18.28 -4.46 -0.76
C LEU A 16 17.68 -3.94 -2.08
N VAL A 17 18.41 -4.09 -3.19
CA VAL A 17 17.90 -3.75 -4.53
C VAL A 17 16.82 -4.74 -4.99
N ALA A 18 16.87 -5.99 -4.54
CA ALA A 18 15.90 -7.03 -4.88
C ALA A 18 14.53 -6.85 -4.18
N CYS A 19 14.43 -6.05 -3.12
CA CYS A 19 13.16 -5.73 -2.48
C CYS A 19 12.25 -4.80 -3.31
N GLY A 20 12.68 -4.45 -4.53
CA GLY A 20 11.90 -3.61 -5.43
C GLY A 20 11.95 -2.15 -5.01
N LYS A 21 11.77 -1.28 -6.00
CA LYS A 21 11.54 0.16 -5.80
C LYS A 21 10.34 0.31 -4.85
N PRO A 22 10.28 1.34 -3.99
CA PRO A 22 9.04 1.73 -3.33
C PRO A 22 8.06 2.18 -4.41
N THR A 23 7.42 1.22 -5.05
CA THR A 23 6.23 1.44 -5.87
C THR A 23 5.16 1.79 -4.86
N ALA A 24 4.82 3.07 -4.80
CA ALA A 24 3.60 3.48 -4.12
C ALA A 24 2.47 2.57 -4.64
N PRO A 25 1.59 2.06 -3.76
CA PRO A 25 0.45 1.29 -4.22
C PRO A 25 -0.29 2.11 -5.26
N GLU A 26 -0.84 1.42 -6.26
CA GLU A 26 -1.73 2.04 -7.23
C GLU A 26 -2.76 2.86 -6.45
N SER A 27 -2.79 4.16 -6.72
CA SER A 27 -3.55 5.14 -5.94
C SER A 27 -4.98 4.63 -5.71
N ALA A 28 -5.56 4.97 -4.56
CA ALA A 28 -6.94 4.60 -4.27
C ALA A 28 -7.85 4.99 -5.45
N SER A 29 -8.57 4.01 -6.00
CA SER A 29 -9.55 4.23 -7.07
C SER A 29 -10.61 5.21 -6.56
N SER A 30 -10.63 6.42 -7.13
CA SER A 30 -11.60 7.45 -6.77
C SER A 30 -13.02 7.11 -7.22
N GLU A 31 -13.15 6.28 -8.27
CA GLU A 31 -14.44 5.92 -8.88
C GLU A 31 -15.28 5.02 -7.97
N ASN A 32 -14.63 4.14 -7.20
CA ASN A 32 -15.30 3.18 -6.31
C ASN A 32 -15.16 3.57 -4.83
N TYR A 33 -14.73 4.79 -4.55
CA TYR A 33 -14.59 5.26 -3.18
C TYR A 33 -15.98 5.48 -2.57
N GLY A 34 -16.25 4.84 -1.43
CA GLY A 34 -17.54 4.98 -0.73
C GLY A 34 -18.69 4.15 -1.33
N THR A 35 -18.40 3.23 -2.25
CA THR A 35 -19.38 2.28 -2.77
C THR A 35 -19.25 0.91 -2.10
N THR A 36 -20.32 0.12 -2.19
CA THR A 36 -20.34 -1.30 -1.83
C THR A 36 -19.56 -2.11 -2.86
N HIS A 37 -19.30 -3.39 -2.56
CA HIS A 37 -18.72 -4.34 -3.52
C HIS A 37 -19.57 -4.53 -4.80
N GLU A 38 -20.85 -4.12 -4.78
CA GLU A 38 -21.73 -4.11 -5.95
C GLU A 38 -21.72 -2.75 -6.69
N GLY A 39 -20.87 -1.81 -6.30
CA GLY A 39 -20.78 -0.46 -6.88
C GLY A 39 -21.90 0.50 -6.44
N LYS A 40 -22.78 0.08 -5.52
CA LYS A 40 -23.87 0.93 -5.00
C LYS A 40 -23.36 1.89 -3.93
N PRO A 41 -23.93 3.10 -3.78
CA PRO A 41 -23.60 3.99 -2.66
C PRO A 41 -23.78 3.29 -1.30
N ALA A 42 -22.91 3.57 -0.33
CA ALA A 42 -23.06 3.08 1.04
C ALA A 42 -24.11 3.90 1.80
N GLU A 43 -25.38 3.47 1.76
CA GLU A 43 -26.50 4.09 2.49
C GLU A 43 -26.42 3.82 4.00
N GLY A 44 -27.04 4.67 4.83
CA GLY A 44 -27.18 4.47 6.28
C GLY A 44 -25.91 4.63 7.14
N ARG A 45 -24.71 4.78 6.55
CA ARG A 45 -23.46 4.92 7.33
C ARG A 45 -23.23 6.30 7.95
N ASN A 46 -23.79 7.35 7.33
CA ASN A 46 -23.61 8.76 7.74
C ASN A 46 -24.94 9.49 7.92
N GLU A 47 -26.07 8.77 7.94
CA GLU A 47 -27.37 9.41 8.12
C GLU A 47 -27.49 9.86 9.58
N LEU A 48 -27.54 11.19 9.77
CA LEU A 48 -27.82 11.75 11.09
C LEU A 48 -29.25 11.36 11.46
N PRO A 49 -29.50 10.89 12.69
CA PRO A 49 -30.85 10.59 13.12
C PRO A 49 -31.71 11.84 12.93
N THR A 50 -32.81 11.71 12.18
CA THR A 50 -33.79 12.78 12.06
C THR A 50 -34.46 12.90 13.42
N GLU A 51 -34.18 13.99 14.16
CA GLU A 51 -34.85 14.28 15.42
C GLU A 51 -36.37 14.27 15.19
N LYS A 52 -37.08 13.47 15.98
CA LYS A 52 -38.55 13.37 15.98
C LYS A 52 -39.16 14.47 16.84
#